data_AF-A0A7L1YAF4-F1
#
_entry.id   AF-A0A7L1YAF4-F1
#
_cell.length_a   1.000
_cell.length_b   1.000
_cell.length_c   1.000
_cell.angle_alpha   90.00
_cell.angle_beta   90.00
_cell.angle_gamma   90.00
#
_symmetry.space_group_name_H-M   'P 1'
#
loop_
_entity.id
_entity.type
_entity.pdbx_description
1 polymer ?
#
loop_
_entity_poly.entity_id
_entity_poly.type
_entity_poly.pdbx_seq_one_letter_code
_entity_poly.pdbx_strand_id
1 'polypeptide(L)'
;RAPAGLMWLQQGGSLRHECERGDGLARYGWLMHDGENFGVQEIRDGALVLRTEFVKQPGGQHGGDWSWRVTARTEGKGPAPLLSLFFYVATDGQGALRPVLHNGTRLAAVEGTSEELGDFTLTFLPPTGEDGESPKYA
;
A
#
# COMPACT_ATOMS: atom_id res chain seq x y z
N ARG A 1 -1.98 -18.49 -2.28
CA ARG A 1 -1.79 -17.17 -1.61
C ARG A 1 -2.02 -16.00 -2.57
N ALA A 2 -2.28 -14.81 -2.02
CA ALA A 2 -2.37 -13.56 -2.80
C ALA A 2 -1.36 -12.53 -2.26
N PRO A 3 -0.09 -12.53 -2.70
CA PRO A 3 0.87 -11.52 -2.29
C PRO A 3 0.43 -10.12 -2.75
N ALA A 4 0.52 -9.15 -1.83
CA ALA A 4 0.30 -7.74 -2.09
C ALA A 4 1.51 -6.93 -1.67
N GLY A 5 1.74 -5.79 -2.32
CA GLY A 5 2.88 -4.93 -1.99
C GLY A 5 2.72 -3.49 -2.42
N LEU A 6 3.70 -2.69 -2.01
CA LEU A 6 3.78 -1.25 -2.24
C LEU A 6 5.11 -0.93 -2.92
N MET A 7 5.04 -0.04 -3.91
CA MET A 7 6.19 0.68 -4.44
C MET A 7 5.92 2.17 -4.39
N TRP A 8 6.97 2.99 -4.36
CA TRP A 8 6.83 4.45 -4.44
C TRP A 8 7.91 5.08 -5.31
N LEU A 9 7.56 6.22 -5.90
CA LEU A 9 8.45 7.03 -6.73
C LEU A 9 8.19 8.51 -6.48
N GLN A 10 9.22 9.24 -6.05
CA GLN A 10 9.23 10.70 -6.12
C GLN A 10 9.65 11.12 -7.53
N GLN A 11 8.95 12.08 -8.14
CA GLN A 11 9.27 12.56 -9.48
C GLN A 11 10.74 13.01 -9.58
N GLY A 12 11.47 12.42 -10.54
CA GLY A 12 12.91 12.66 -10.73
C GLY A 12 13.83 11.79 -9.85
N GLY A 13 13.27 10.95 -8.98
CA GLY A 13 13.99 9.95 -8.18
C GLY A 13 13.93 8.53 -8.76
N SER A 14 14.28 7.54 -7.95
CA SER A 14 14.25 6.11 -8.29
C SER A 14 13.00 5.43 -7.73
N LEU A 15 12.52 4.39 -8.44
CA LEU A 15 11.44 3.54 -7.95
C LEU A 15 11.97 2.71 -6.77
N ARG A 16 11.22 2.72 -5.66
CA ARG A 16 11.52 1.94 -4.46
C ARG A 16 10.57 0.76 -4.35
N HIS A 17 11.08 -0.41 -4.01
CA HIS A 17 10.30 -1.64 -3.83
C HIS A 17 10.90 -2.53 -2.76
N GLU A 18 12.14 -2.94 -2.95
CA GLU A 18 12.89 -3.75 -2.00
C GLU A 18 13.65 -2.87 -1.00
N CYS A 19 14.04 -3.45 0.13
CA CYS A 19 14.88 -2.78 1.12
C CYS A 19 16.36 -3.02 0.78
N GLU A 20 16.87 -2.41 -0.30
CA GLU A 20 18.26 -2.61 -0.68
C GLU A 20 19.20 -1.73 0.15
N ARG A 21 20.33 -2.30 0.60
CA ARG A 21 21.32 -1.56 1.41
C ARG A 21 21.90 -0.35 0.65
N GLY A 22 21.84 -0.36 -0.69
CA GLY A 22 22.32 0.73 -1.56
C GLY A 22 21.33 1.87 -1.77
N ASP A 23 20.10 1.78 -1.24
CA ASP A 23 19.03 2.73 -1.56
C ASP A 23 19.19 4.12 -0.94
N GLY A 24 20.07 4.27 0.05
CA GLY A 24 20.28 5.55 0.73
C GLY A 24 19.08 6.01 1.58
N LEU A 25 18.20 5.08 1.97
CA LEU A 25 17.12 5.38 2.92
C LEU A 25 17.71 5.86 4.24
N ALA A 26 17.22 6.99 4.74
CA ALA A 26 17.73 7.58 5.97
C ALA A 26 17.38 6.71 7.19
N ARG A 27 16.17 6.14 7.20
CA ARG A 27 15.69 5.22 8.24
C ARG A 27 14.50 4.43 7.73
N TYR A 28 14.38 3.17 8.12
CA TYR A 28 13.13 2.41 7.99
C TYR A 28 13.01 1.41 9.14
N GLY A 29 11.79 1.11 9.56
CA GLY A 29 11.55 0.07 10.57
C GLY A 29 10.17 0.10 11.20
N TRP A 30 9.84 -0.96 11.93
CA TRP A 30 8.63 -1.06 12.73
C TRP A 30 8.74 -0.17 13.98
N LEU A 31 7.76 0.71 14.16
CA LEU A 31 7.53 1.45 15.40
C LEU A 31 6.74 0.61 16.41
N MET A 32 5.78 -0.16 15.91
CA MET A 32 4.97 -1.12 16.67
C MET A 32 4.70 -2.33 15.77
N HIS A 33 4.78 -3.53 16.31
CA HIS A 33 4.41 -4.77 15.62
C HIS A 33 4.21 -5.87 16.66
N ASP A 34 3.09 -6.58 16.63
CA ASP A 34 2.80 -7.67 17.58
C ASP A 34 3.18 -9.06 17.05
N GLY A 35 3.60 -9.15 15.78
CA GLY A 35 3.95 -10.40 15.13
C GLY A 35 2.77 -11.08 14.45
N GLU A 36 1.56 -10.55 14.63
CA GLU A 36 0.34 -11.22 14.20
C GLU A 36 -0.71 -10.25 13.68
N ASN A 37 -1.31 -9.39 14.50
CA ASN A 37 -2.55 -8.69 14.20
C ASN A 37 -2.36 -7.28 13.66
N PHE A 38 -1.26 -6.61 13.99
CA PHE A 38 -1.05 -5.23 13.52
C PHE A 38 0.41 -4.85 13.44
N GLY A 39 0.65 -3.78 12.69
CA GLY A 39 1.96 -3.15 12.65
C GLY A 39 1.89 -1.72 12.15
N VAL A 40 2.84 -0.92 12.62
CA VAL A 40 3.11 0.44 12.19
C VAL A 40 4.58 0.55 11.84
N GLN A 41 4.88 0.82 10.59
CA GLN A 41 6.22 1.04 10.09
C GLN A 41 6.37 2.49 9.61
N GLU A 42 7.57 3.05 9.84
CA GLU A 42 7.98 4.34 9.30
C GLU A 42 9.15 4.12 8.34
N ILE A 43 9.12 4.79 7.19
CA ILE A 43 10.17 4.83 6.17
C ILE A 43 10.49 6.29 5.88
N ARG A 44 11.76 6.66 5.98
CA ARG A 44 12.28 8.00 5.68
C ARG A 44 13.20 7.94 4.46
N ASP A 45 12.72 8.49 3.35
CA ASP A 45 13.41 8.57 2.06
C ASP A 45 13.66 10.05 1.73
N GLY A 46 14.84 10.57 2.14
CA GLY A 46 15.11 12.01 2.10
C GLY A 46 14.10 12.82 2.92
N ALA A 47 13.38 13.73 2.27
CA ALA A 47 12.32 14.56 2.87
C ALA A 47 10.96 13.84 2.94
N LEU A 48 10.79 12.70 2.28
CA LEU A 48 9.56 11.93 2.30
C LEU A 48 9.53 11.03 3.55
N VAL A 49 8.43 11.12 4.30
CA VAL A 49 8.11 10.21 5.39
C VAL A 49 6.88 9.41 4.98
N LEU A 50 7.05 8.11 4.80
CA LEU A 50 5.97 7.15 4.62
C LEU A 50 5.69 6.46 5.94
N ARG A 51 4.42 6.43 6.34
CA ARG A 51 3.92 5.61 7.44
C ARG A 51 3.02 4.54 6.86
N THR A 52 3.36 3.28 7.08
CA THR A 52 2.60 2.11 6.63
C THR A 52 1.99 1.42 7.85
N GLU A 53 0.68 1.23 7.85
CA GLU A 53 -0.07 0.72 8.99
C GLU A 53 -1.00 -0.39 8.54
N PHE A 54 -0.92 -1.57 9.16
CA PHE A 54 -1.87 -2.64 8.88
C PHE A 54 -2.57 -3.12 10.15
N VAL A 55 -3.78 -3.62 9.95
CA VAL A 55 -4.56 -4.35 10.97
C VAL A 55 -5.21 -5.56 10.33
N LYS A 56 -5.27 -6.67 11.06
CA LYS A 56 -6.01 -7.88 10.69
C LYS A 56 -7.25 -8.03 11.55
N GLN A 57 -8.32 -8.54 10.96
CA GLN A 57 -9.54 -8.94 11.64
C GLN A 57 -9.76 -10.43 11.38
N PRO A 58 -9.44 -11.31 12.35
CA PRO A 58 -9.66 -12.74 12.20
C PRO A 58 -11.14 -13.06 11.97
N GLY A 59 -11.41 -14.03 11.11
CA GLY A 59 -12.77 -14.44 10.79
C GLY A 59 -12.83 -15.44 9.64
N GLY A 60 -14.03 -15.99 9.41
CA GLY A 60 -14.28 -16.95 8.33
C GLY A 60 -13.46 -18.24 8.47
N GLN A 61 -13.23 -18.91 7.33
CA GLN A 61 -12.46 -20.16 7.25
C GLN A 61 -11.11 -19.97 6.52
N HIS A 62 -10.79 -18.74 6.08
CA HIS A 62 -9.65 -18.45 5.20
C HIS A 62 -8.69 -17.38 5.77
N GLY A 63 -8.68 -17.18 7.09
CA GLY A 63 -7.72 -16.28 7.77
C GLY A 63 -8.20 -14.86 8.06
N GLY A 64 -9.41 -14.50 7.64
CA GLY A 64 -10.06 -13.22 7.93
C GLY A 64 -9.65 -12.10 6.97
N ASP A 65 -9.85 -10.86 7.42
CA ASP A 65 -9.64 -9.65 6.63
C ASP A 65 -8.39 -8.90 7.09
N TRP A 66 -7.88 -8.02 6.23
CA TRP A 66 -6.86 -7.05 6.58
C TRP A 66 -7.12 -5.70 5.93
N SER A 67 -6.58 -4.66 6.54
CA SER A 67 -6.62 -3.30 5.99
C SER A 67 -5.24 -2.67 6.08
N TRP A 68 -4.86 -1.93 5.04
CA TRP A 68 -3.59 -1.22 4.97
C TRP A 68 -3.83 0.27 4.72
N ARG A 69 -3.23 1.11 5.55
CA ARG A 69 -3.14 2.55 5.35
C ARG A 69 -1.70 2.95 5.05
N VAL A 70 -1.52 3.76 4.01
CA VAL A 70 -0.26 4.40 3.69
C VAL A 70 -0.45 5.91 3.79
N THR A 71 0.32 6.56 4.65
CA THR A 71 0.31 8.01 4.81
C THR A 71 1.65 8.56 4.37
N ALA A 72 1.63 9.52 3.46
CA ALA A 72 2.81 10.22 2.98
C ALA A 72 2.83 11.66 3.49
N ARG A 73 3.98 12.09 4.01
CA ARG A 73 4.23 13.47 4.45
C ARG A 73 5.58 13.92 3.90
N THR A 74 5.69 15.18 3.52
CA THR A 74 6.98 15.77 3.15
C THR A 74 7.44 16.71 4.26
N GLU A 75 8.63 16.46 4.80
CA GLU A 75 9.28 17.31 5.80
C GLU A 75 10.16 18.36 5.11
N GLY A 76 10.24 19.56 5.70
CA GLY A 76 11.12 20.64 5.22
C GLY A 76 10.37 21.86 4.66
N LYS A 77 11.14 22.87 4.24
CA LYS A 77 10.61 24.12 3.65
C LYS A 77 10.76 24.05 2.13
N GLY A 78 9.65 23.84 1.42
CA GLY A 78 9.63 23.79 -0.05
C GLY A 78 8.38 23.10 -0.58
N PRO A 79 8.13 23.15 -1.91
CA PRO A 79 7.06 22.38 -2.52
C PRO A 79 7.35 20.89 -2.40
N ALA A 80 6.35 20.11 -1.99
CA ALA A 80 6.45 18.66 -2.01
C ALA A 80 6.56 18.16 -3.46
N PRO A 81 7.54 17.29 -3.79
CA PRO A 81 7.60 16.69 -5.11
C PRO A 81 6.38 15.79 -5.34
N LEU A 82 5.99 15.61 -6.61
CA LEU A 82 4.93 14.66 -6.95
C LEU A 82 5.35 13.24 -6.52
N LEU A 83 4.48 12.58 -5.78
CA LEU A 83 4.66 11.22 -5.28
C LEU A 83 3.66 10.28 -5.98
N SER A 84 4.19 9.23 -6.60
CA SER A 84 3.38 8.14 -7.13
C SER A 84 3.50 6.94 -6.19
N LEU A 85 2.35 6.43 -5.73
CA LEU A 85 2.24 5.19 -4.98
C LEU A 85 1.68 4.10 -5.89
N PHE A 86 2.30 2.93 -5.87
CA PHE A 86 1.87 1.78 -6.65
C PHE A 86 1.50 0.65 -5.69
N PHE A 87 0.23 0.25 -5.73
CA PHE A 87 -0.23 -0.93 -5.02
C PHE A 87 -0.40 -2.06 -6.03
N TYR A 88 0.09 -3.24 -5.70
CA TYR A 88 -0.04 -4.41 -6.56
C TYR A 88 -0.52 -5.62 -5.76
N VAL A 89 -1.17 -6.53 -6.47
CA VAL A 89 -1.54 -7.86 -5.99
C VAL A 89 -1.22 -8.86 -7.10
N ALA A 90 -0.73 -10.03 -6.72
CA ALA A 90 -0.51 -11.15 -7.63
C ALA A 90 -1.12 -12.43 -7.04
N THR A 91 -1.27 -13.44 -7.88
CA THR A 91 -1.67 -14.80 -7.48
C THR A 91 -0.52 -15.76 -7.74
N ASP A 92 -0.37 -16.76 -6.87
CA ASP A 92 0.58 -17.84 -7.08
C ASP A 92 -0.02 -18.93 -7.99
N GLY A 93 0.27 -18.84 -9.29
CA GLY A 93 -0.01 -19.91 -10.25
C GLY A 93 -1.49 -20.13 -10.59
N GLN A 94 -2.25 -20.73 -9.67
CA GLN A 94 -3.62 -21.24 -9.90
C GLN A 94 -4.75 -20.25 -9.55
N GLY A 95 -4.44 -19.10 -8.95
CA GLY A 95 -5.44 -18.07 -8.62
C GLY A 95 -5.78 -17.14 -9.78
N ALA A 96 -7.02 -16.65 -9.84
CA ALA A 96 -7.47 -15.67 -10.83
C ALA A 96 -7.63 -14.28 -10.21
N LEU A 97 -7.39 -13.24 -11.01
CA LEU A 97 -7.66 -11.85 -10.65
C LEU A 97 -8.51 -11.19 -11.74
N ARG A 98 -9.56 -10.48 -11.33
CA ARG A 98 -10.45 -9.73 -12.20
C ARG A 98 -10.52 -8.27 -11.74
N PRO A 99 -10.18 -7.30 -12.61
CA PRO A 99 -10.33 -5.89 -12.28
C PRO A 99 -11.81 -5.49 -12.28
N VAL A 100 -12.21 -4.71 -11.27
CA VAL A 100 -13.52 -4.06 -11.19
C VAL A 100 -13.30 -2.57 -11.42
N LEU A 101 -13.83 -2.05 -12.53
CA LEU A 101 -13.64 -0.66 -12.93
C LEU A 101 -14.84 0.21 -12.57
N HIS A 102 -14.58 1.38 -11.98
CA HIS A 102 -15.54 2.47 -11.85
C HIS A 102 -15.52 3.34 -13.11
N ASN A 103 -16.70 3.60 -13.69
CA ASN A 103 -16.88 4.35 -14.95
C ASN A 103 -16.02 3.86 -16.13
N GLY A 104 -15.59 2.59 -16.11
CA GLY A 104 -14.79 1.97 -17.17
C GLY A 104 -13.33 2.40 -17.25
N THR A 105 -12.85 3.30 -16.36
CA THR A 105 -11.49 3.85 -16.45
C THR A 105 -10.69 3.74 -15.16
N ARG A 106 -11.34 3.85 -13.99
CA ARG A 106 -10.66 3.84 -12.69
C ARG A 106 -10.81 2.48 -12.01
N LEU A 107 -9.71 1.85 -11.62
CA LEU A 107 -9.76 0.62 -10.83
C LEU A 107 -10.41 0.89 -9.46
N ALA A 108 -11.53 0.21 -9.16
CA ALA A 108 -12.24 0.34 -7.89
C ALA A 108 -11.87 -0.80 -6.94
N ALA A 109 -11.78 -2.02 -7.49
CA ALA A 109 -11.41 -3.21 -6.76
C ALA A 109 -10.77 -4.24 -7.69
N VAL A 110 -10.17 -5.26 -7.08
CA VAL A 110 -9.74 -6.49 -7.74
C VAL A 110 -10.44 -7.62 -7.02
N GLU A 111 -11.29 -8.34 -7.74
CA GLU A 111 -11.84 -9.60 -7.26
C GLU A 111 -10.85 -10.71 -7.60
N GLY A 112 -10.68 -11.67 -6.70
CA GLY A 112 -9.80 -12.78 -6.94
C GLY A 112 -10.28 -14.06 -6.31
N THR A 113 -9.70 -15.16 -6.78
CA THR A 113 -9.96 -16.50 -6.26
C THR A 113 -8.65 -17.25 -6.13
N SER A 114 -8.52 -18.08 -5.10
CA SER A 114 -7.42 -19.04 -4.98
C SER A 114 -7.84 -20.26 -4.15
N GLU A 115 -7.14 -21.38 -4.30
CA GLU A 115 -7.43 -22.61 -3.56
C GLU A 115 -7.40 -22.40 -2.03
N GLU A 116 -6.44 -21.62 -1.52
CA GLU A 116 -6.26 -21.41 -0.08
C GLU A 116 -7.18 -20.33 0.50
N LEU A 117 -7.46 -19.27 -0.26
CA LEU A 117 -8.21 -18.10 0.24
C LEU A 117 -9.69 -18.13 -0.13
N GLY A 118 -10.11 -19.02 -1.03
CA GLY A 118 -11.43 -18.94 -1.66
C GLY A 118 -11.56 -17.66 -2.48
N ASP A 119 -12.77 -17.11 -2.51
CA ASP A 119 -13.07 -15.83 -3.14
C ASP A 119 -12.69 -14.66 -2.23
N PHE A 120 -12.04 -13.64 -2.80
CA PHE A 120 -11.61 -12.45 -2.07
C PHE A 120 -11.78 -11.18 -2.92
N THR A 121 -11.74 -10.02 -2.27
CA THR A 121 -11.79 -8.71 -2.93
C THR A 121 -10.81 -7.75 -2.29
N LEU A 122 -9.95 -7.14 -3.10
CA LEU A 122 -9.11 -6.00 -2.69
C LEU A 122 -9.74 -4.71 -3.20
N THR A 123 -10.02 -3.76 -2.31
CA THR A 123 -10.60 -2.47 -2.67
C THR A 123 -9.56 -1.36 -2.50
N PHE A 124 -9.48 -0.46 -3.48
CA PHE A 124 -8.58 0.70 -3.44
C PHE A 124 -9.40 1.95 -3.17
N LEU A 125 -9.32 2.46 -1.93
CA LEU A 125 -10.07 3.65 -1.55
C LEU A 125 -9.39 4.92 -2.11
N PRO A 126 -10.17 5.95 -2.46
CA PRO A 126 -9.61 7.25 -2.81
C PRO A 126 -8.72 7.78 -1.68
N PRO A 127 -7.58 8.41 -2.00
CA PRO A 127 -6.74 9.01 -0.98
C PRO A 127 -7.44 10.23 -0.34
N THR A 128 -7.07 10.52 0.89
CA THR A 128 -7.62 11.64 1.68
C THR A 128 -6.49 12.58 2.08
N GLY A 129 -6.74 13.88 2.05
CA GLY A 129 -5.85 14.92 2.59
C GLY A 129 -6.08 15.14 4.09
N GLU A 130 -5.21 15.94 4.72
CA GLU A 130 -5.27 16.20 6.17
C GLU A 130 -6.60 16.85 6.63
N ASP A 131 -7.25 17.62 5.75
CA ASP A 131 -8.53 18.29 6.02
C ASP A 131 -9.75 17.58 5.38
N GLY A 132 -9.59 16.34 4.93
CA GLY A 132 -10.64 15.60 4.23
C GLY A 132 -10.84 16.01 2.76
N GLU A 133 -10.04 16.96 2.25
CA GLU A 133 -9.99 17.29 0.84
C GLU A 133 -9.27 16.19 0.03
N SER A 134 -9.77 15.91 -1.17
CA SER A 134 -9.09 14.99 -2.09
C SER A 134 -7.76 15.60 -2.56
N PRO A 135 -6.66 14.83 -2.60
CA PRO A 135 -5.41 15.32 -3.17
C PRO A 135 -5.61 15.76 -4.62
N LYS A 136 -4.99 16.87 -5.01
CA LYS A 136 -5.14 17.50 -6.34
C LYS A 136 -4.84 16.56 -7.52
N TYR A 137 -4.03 15.52 -7.31
CA TYR A 137 -3.54 14.60 -8.34
C TYR A 137 -3.99 13.14 -8.11
N ALA A 138 -5.14 12.96 -7.45
CA ALA A 138 -5.73 11.66 -7.11
C ALA A 138 -6.98 11.30 -7.92
#